data_AF-A0A934YP69-F1
#
_entry.id   AF-A0A934YP69-F1
#
_cell.length_a   1.000
_cell.length_b   1.000
_cell.length_c   1.000
_cell.angle_alpha   90.00
_cell.angle_beta   90.00
_cell.angle_gamma   90.00
#
_symmetry.space_group_name_H-M   'P 1'
#
loop_
_entity.id
_entity.type
_entity.pdbx_description
1 polymer ?
#
loop_
_entity_poly.entity_id
_entity_poly.type
_entity_poly.pdbx_seq_one_letter_code
_entity_poly.pdbx_strand_id
1 'polypeptide(L)'
;MTQVHGLWHADFHECSRAIALADGSMKRPQLLAFMDDASRLICHAQWYLDQTTEAWVHGLSQAILKRGLPRALLSDNGSAMLAAEQRRGLASLDRAPRDAAVHA
;
A
#
# COMPACT_ATOMS: atom_id res chain seq x y z
N MET A 1 2.81 17.82 -0.30
CA MET A 1 3.34 18.38 0.99
C MET A 1 4.85 18.27 0.93
N THR A 2 5.64 19.23 1.41
CA THR A 2 7.12 19.22 1.23
C THR A 2 7.90 18.40 2.27
N GLN A 3 7.23 17.83 3.27
CA GLN A 3 7.87 17.06 4.34
C GLN A 3 7.89 15.55 4.01
N VAL A 4 9.05 14.92 4.20
CA VAL A 4 9.21 13.45 4.11
C VAL A 4 8.32 12.76 5.15
N HIS A 5 7.67 11.66 4.76
CA HIS A 5 6.59 10.97 5.49
C HIS A 5 5.32 11.81 5.69
N GLY A 6 5.20 12.97 5.03
CA GLY A 6 4.02 13.82 5.11
C GLY A 6 2.82 13.25 4.34
N LEU A 7 3.07 12.69 3.15
CA LEU A 7 2.04 12.13 2.30
C LEU A 7 2.61 10.94 1.54
N TRP A 8 1.97 9.78 1.64
CA TRP A 8 2.24 8.67 0.74
C TRP A 8 1.16 8.59 -0.34
N HIS A 9 1.57 8.36 -1.58
CA HIS A 9 0.70 7.95 -2.68
C HIS A 9 0.71 6.44 -2.79
N ALA A 10 -0.43 5.86 -3.07
CA ALA A 10 -0.55 4.45 -3.32
C ALA A 10 -1.39 4.17 -4.55
N ASP A 11 -0.91 3.23 -5.37
CA ASP A 11 -1.47 2.93 -6.68
C ASP A 11 -1.26 1.46 -7.05
N PHE A 12 -2.19 0.92 -7.83
CA PHE A 12 -2.06 -0.37 -8.48
C PHE A 12 -1.77 -0.17 -9.97
N HIS A 13 -0.76 -0.87 -10.46
CA HIS A 13 -0.42 -0.90 -11.87
C HIS A 13 -0.60 -2.32 -12.44
N GLU A 14 -1.52 -2.48 -13.39
CA GLU A 14 -1.65 -3.74 -14.13
C GLU A 14 -0.42 -3.97 -15.00
N CYS A 15 0.21 -5.13 -14.85
CA CYS A 15 1.34 -5.52 -15.67
C CYS A 15 0.97 -5.50 -17.17
N SER A 16 1.85 -4.95 -17.99
CA SER A 16 1.70 -4.98 -19.46
C SER A 16 1.84 -6.39 -20.06
N ARG A 17 2.32 -7.36 -19.27
CA ARG A 17 2.56 -8.74 -19.70
C ARG A 17 1.75 -9.72 -18.87
N ALA A 18 1.19 -10.73 -19.54
CA ALA A 18 0.62 -11.88 -18.87
C ALA A 18 1.73 -12.88 -18.49
N ILE A 19 1.58 -13.51 -17.33
CA ILE A 19 2.42 -14.61 -16.85
C ILE A 19 1.60 -15.91 -16.83
N ALA A 20 2.27 -17.04 -17.07
CA ALA A 20 1.65 -18.35 -16.90
C ALA A 20 1.67 -18.74 -15.42
N LEU A 21 0.54 -19.23 -14.92
CA LEU A 21 0.43 -19.85 -13.60
C LEU A 21 0.66 -21.36 -13.69
N ALA A 22 0.80 -22.02 -12.53
CA ALA A 22 1.09 -23.46 -12.47
C ALA A 22 -0.01 -24.34 -13.07
N ASP A 23 -1.25 -23.85 -13.12
CA ASP A 23 -2.39 -24.52 -13.75
C ASP A 23 -2.48 -24.27 -15.27
N GLY A 24 -1.52 -23.54 -15.85
CA GLY A 24 -1.48 -23.19 -17.27
C GLY A 24 -2.33 -21.98 -17.64
N SER A 25 -3.04 -21.36 -16.69
CA SER A 25 -3.78 -20.12 -16.95
C SER A 25 -2.83 -18.92 -17.12
N MET A 26 -3.25 -17.94 -17.92
CA MET A 26 -2.51 -16.70 -18.15
C MET A 26 -3.12 -15.57 -17.33
N LYS A 27 -2.29 -14.81 -16.61
CA LYS A 27 -2.75 -13.73 -15.75
C LYS A 27 -1.90 -12.48 -15.86
N ARG A 28 -2.51 -11.29 -15.78
CA ARG A 28 -1.81 -10.01 -15.72
C ARG A 28 -1.75 -9.57 -14.25
N PRO A 29 -0.61 -9.73 -13.58
CA PRO A 29 -0.48 -9.38 -12.16
C PRO A 29 -0.56 -7.86 -11.96
N GLN A 30 -0.87 -7.45 -10.74
CA GLN A 30 -1.02 -6.08 -10.31
C GLN A 30 0.17 -5.70 -9.42
N LEU A 31 0.89 -4.62 -9.75
CA LEU A 31 1.92 -4.05 -8.90
C LEU A 31 1.28 -3.04 -7.97
N LEU A 32 1.27 -3.33 -6.67
CA LEU A 32 0.92 -2.35 -5.65
C LEU A 32 2.17 -1.61 -5.21
N ALA A 33 2.15 -0.28 -5.23
CA ALA A 33 3.24 0.55 -4.71
C ALA A 33 2.75 1.61 -3.73
N PHE A 34 3.57 1.90 -2.73
CA PHE A 34 3.43 3.02 -1.79
C PHE A 34 4.67 3.91 -1.94
N MET A 35 4.49 5.19 -2.27
CA MET A 35 5.57 6.14 -2.54
C MET A 35 5.38 7.42 -1.72
N ASP A 36 6.43 7.87 -1.06
CA ASP A 36 6.44 9.16 -0.38
C ASP A 36 6.45 10.32 -1.40
N ASP A 37 5.53 11.28 -1.27
CA ASP A 37 5.36 12.38 -2.21
C ASP A 37 6.59 13.31 -2.25
N ALA A 38 7.13 13.64 -1.08
CA ALA A 38 8.20 14.63 -0.95
C ALA A 38 9.54 14.10 -1.45
N SER A 39 9.91 12.87 -1.07
CA SER A 39 11.21 12.27 -1.39
C SER A 39 11.20 11.40 -2.66
N ARG A 40 10.01 11.03 -3.16
CA ARG A 40 9.82 10.01 -4.21
C ARG A 40 10.37 8.63 -3.85
N LEU A 41 10.63 8.37 -2.56
CA LEU A 41 11.01 7.06 -2.08
C LEU A 41 9.84 6.08 -2.21
N ILE A 42 10.06 4.95 -2.87
CA ILE A 42 9.13 3.81 -2.84
C ILE A 42 9.26 3.12 -1.48
N CYS A 43 8.29 3.35 -0.59
CA CYS A 43 8.23 2.76 0.74
C CYS A 43 8.01 1.25 0.69
N HIS A 44 7.23 0.79 -0.30
CA HIS A 44 7.08 -0.62 -0.63
C HIS A 44 6.51 -0.77 -2.05
N ALA A 45 6.92 -1.82 -2.76
CA ALA A 45 6.28 -2.27 -3.99
C ALA A 45 6.29 -3.79 -4.04
N GLN A 46 5.17 -4.41 -4.45
CA GLN A 46 5.04 -5.86 -4.55
C GLN A 46 4.01 -6.25 -5.61
N TRP A 47 4.30 -7.33 -6.34
CA TRP A 47 3.38 -7.94 -7.29
C TRP A 47 2.37 -8.84 -6.56
N TYR A 48 1.11 -8.69 -6.95
CA TYR A 48 -0.01 -9.55 -6.55
C TYR A 48 -0.69 -10.11 -7.79
N LEU A 49 -1.32 -11.26 -7.68
CA LEU A 49 -2.07 -11.82 -8.81
C LEU A 49 -3.33 -11.02 -9.12
N ASP A 50 -3.93 -10.39 -8.11
CA ASP A 50 -5.21 -9.69 -8.20
C ASP A 50 -5.20 -8.38 -7.39
N GLN A 51 -6.03 -7.42 -7.80
CA GLN A 51 -6.29 -6.20 -7.05
C GLN A 51 -7.39 -6.48 -6.01
N THR A 52 -7.00 -6.95 -4.83
CA THR A 52 -7.94 -7.25 -3.74
C THR A 52 -7.67 -6.40 -2.50
N THR A 53 -8.65 -6.35 -1.60
CA THR A 53 -8.53 -5.69 -0.29
C THR A 53 -7.40 -6.31 0.53
N GLU A 54 -7.23 -7.62 0.48
CA GLU A 54 -6.16 -8.35 1.20
C GLU A 54 -4.78 -7.97 0.66
N ALA A 55 -4.62 -7.87 -0.67
CA ALA A 55 -3.39 -7.41 -1.30
C ALA A 55 -3.05 -5.97 -0.85
N TRP A 56 -4.07 -5.11 -0.77
CA TRP A 56 -3.92 -3.74 -0.27
C TRP A 56 -3.46 -3.69 1.19
N VAL A 57 -4.15 -4.41 2.10
CA VAL A 57 -3.78 -4.49 3.54
C VAL A 57 -2.36 -4.97 3.68
N HIS A 58 -2.03 -6.06 3.00
CA HIS A 58 -0.75 -6.70 3.11
C HIS A 58 0.35 -5.74 2.65
N GLY A 59 0.19 -5.12 1.47
CA GLY A 59 1.14 -4.13 0.97
C GLY A 59 1.31 -2.92 1.90
N LEU A 60 0.21 -2.37 2.41
CA LEU A 60 0.25 -1.23 3.33
C LEU A 60 0.94 -1.60 4.63
N SER A 61 0.64 -2.78 5.18
CA SER A 61 1.29 -3.30 6.40
C SER A 61 2.79 -3.46 6.20
N GLN A 62 3.21 -4.01 5.05
CA GLN A 62 4.63 -4.13 4.69
C GLN A 62 5.32 -2.76 4.58
N ALA A 63 4.65 -1.76 4.01
CA ALA A 63 5.18 -0.40 3.91
C ALA A 63 5.37 0.23 5.31
N ILE A 64 4.34 0.11 6.17
CA ILE A 64 4.37 0.65 7.54
C ILE A 64 5.45 -0.06 8.37
N LEU A 65 5.57 -1.38 8.30
CA LEU A 65 6.60 -2.11 9.05
C LEU A 65 8.03 -1.68 8.66
N LYS A 66 8.26 -1.30 7.40
CA LYS A 66 9.59 -0.90 6.90
C LYS A 66 9.93 0.57 7.16
N ARG A 67 8.91 1.43 7.29
CA ARG A 67 9.06 2.89 7.16
C ARG A 67 8.27 3.70 8.18
N GLY A 68 7.51 3.05 9.06
CA GLY A 68 6.59 3.70 9.99
C GLY A 68 5.32 4.22 9.32
N LEU A 69 4.43 4.79 10.13
CA LEU A 69 3.15 5.35 9.67
C LEU A 69 3.36 6.71 8.97
N PRO A 70 2.84 6.92 7.74
CA PRO A 70 2.82 8.26 7.14
C PRO A 70 1.81 9.16 7.86
N ARG A 71 1.94 10.49 7.69
CA ARG A 71 0.94 11.44 8.22
C ARG A 71 -0.38 11.37 7.46
N ALA A 72 -0.34 11.06 6.17
CA ALA A 72 -1.50 10.90 5.30
C ALA A 72 -1.20 9.88 4.20
N LEU A 73 -2.26 9.19 3.75
CA LEU A 73 -2.22 8.27 2.62
C LEU A 73 -3.22 8.75 1.57
N LEU A 74 -2.74 9.03 0.37
CA LEU A 74 -3.54 9.37 -0.81
C LEU A 74 -3.57 8.19 -1.76
N SER A 75 -4.75 7.96 -2.31
CA SER A 75 -5.15 6.72 -2.96
C SER A 75 -6.25 7.08 -3.96
N ASP A 76 -6.32 6.43 -5.11
CA ASP A 76 -7.29 6.75 -6.18
C ASP A 76 -8.74 6.30 -5.88
N ASN A 77 -8.99 5.70 -4.70
CA ASN A 77 -10.26 5.11 -4.29
C ASN A 77 -10.69 3.90 -5.15
N GLY A 78 -9.74 3.09 -5.64
CA GLY A 78 -10.05 1.76 -6.16
C GLY A 78 -10.91 0.94 -5.19
N SER A 79 -11.67 -0.03 -5.71
CA SER A 79 -12.63 -0.82 -4.92
C SER A 79 -11.99 -1.50 -3.69
N ALA A 80 -10.77 -2.03 -3.83
CA ALA A 80 -9.97 -2.60 -2.74
C ALA A 80 -9.65 -1.60 -1.62
N MET A 81 -9.61 -0.31 -1.94
CA MET A 81 -9.19 0.80 -1.06
C MET A 81 -10.39 1.46 -0.38
N LEU A 82 -11.61 1.20 -0.90
CA LEU A 82 -12.87 1.66 -0.35
C LEU A 82 -13.50 0.70 0.66
N ALA A 83 -12.98 -0.53 0.78
CA ALA A 83 -13.53 -1.52 1.70
C ALA A 83 -13.57 -0.98 3.14
N ALA A 84 -14.72 -1.18 3.80
CA ALA A 84 -15.01 -0.57 5.09
C ALA A 84 -14.00 -0.97 6.18
N GLU A 85 -13.47 -2.19 6.11
CA GLU A 85 -12.46 -2.72 7.02
C GLU A 85 -11.14 -1.94 6.90
N GLN A 86 -10.72 -1.57 5.68
CA GLN A 86 -9.52 -0.74 5.46
C GLN A 86 -9.65 0.61 6.12
N ARG A 87 -10.79 1.26 5.90
CA ARG A 87 -11.07 2.60 6.44
C ARG A 87 -11.09 2.60 7.96
N ARG A 88 -11.67 1.56 8.57
CA ARG A 88 -11.68 1.38 10.03
C ARG A 88 -10.28 1.13 10.59
N GLY A 89 -9.49 0.28 9.94
CA GLY A 89 -8.10 0.01 10.35
C GLY A 89 -7.19 1.23 10.24
N LEU A 90 -7.30 2.02 9.16
CA LEU A 90 -6.51 3.24 9.03
C LEU A 90 -6.94 4.31 10.06
N ALA A 91 -8.24 4.43 10.32
CA ALA A 91 -8.75 5.36 11.32
C ALA A 91 -8.33 5.00 12.76
N SER A 92 -8.13 3.71 13.08
CA SER A 92 -7.59 3.31 14.39
C SER A 92 -6.09 3.62 14.51
N LEU A 93 -5.31 3.45 13.43
CA LEU A 93 -3.89 3.79 13.39
C LEU A 93 -3.63 5.30 13.51
N ASP A 94 -4.48 6.13 12.91
CA ASP A 94 -4.35 7.59 13.04
C ASP A 94 -4.49 8.08 14.50
N ARG A 95 -5.29 7.35 15.30
CA ARG A 95 -5.48 7.62 16.74
C ARG A 95 -4.40 7.02 17.62
N ALA A 96 -3.53 6.16 17.08
CA ALA A 96 -2.46 5.54 17.86
C ALA A 96 -1.33 6.55 18.14
N PRO A 97 -0.67 6.48 19.32
CA PRO A 97 0.49 7.31 19.61
C PRO A 97 1.59 7.07 18.57
N ARG A 98 2.05 8.13 17.90
CA ARG A 98 3.01 8.03 16.78
C ARG A 98 4.45 7.78 17.22
N ASP A 99 4.72 7.82 18.53
CA ASP A 99 6.04 7.66 19.14
C ASP A 99 6.31 6.23 19.65
N ALA A 100 5.37 5.28 19.46
CA ALA A 100 5.49 3.93 20.01
C ALA A 100 6.37 2.96 19.19
N ALA A 101 7.05 3.42 18.14
CA ALA A 101 7.80 2.57 17.20
C ALA A 101 9.33 2.72 17.26
N VAL A 102 9.88 3.32 18.32
CA VAL A 102 11.33 3.33 18.57
C VAL A 102 11.55 2.69 19.93
N HIS A 103 12.20 1.52 19.95
CA HIS A 103 12.48 0.61 21.07
C HIS A 103 11.62 -0.67 21.11
N ALA A 104 11.96 -1.61 20.22
CA ALA A 104 12.07 -3.04 20.51
C ALA A 104 13.07 -3.66 19.50
#